data_AF-A0A345WE86-F1
#
_entry.id   AF-A0A345WE86-F1
#
_cell.length_a   1.000
_cell.length_b   1.000
_cell.length_c   1.000
_cell.angle_alpha   90.00
_cell.angle_beta   90.00
_cell.angle_gamma   90.00
#
_symmetry.space_group_name_H-M   'P 1'
#
loop_
_entity.id
_entity.type
_entity.pdbx_description
1 polymer ?
#
loop_
_entity_poly.entity_id
_entity_poly.type
_entity_poly.pdbx_seq_one_letter_code
_entity_poly.pdbx_strand_id
1 'polypeptide(L)'
;MNNANKITLYWLTTTVGAVFFVTFQLFFYINDFVKIHGATPVITFETNVLWMFSAFYGSWIITVLLALIGTRTAQWIVLTLGSLLVVLTTLGGIADGLRDGWHIAFTAILFVTLSGLFAISATWRNIKNKGDNHVNE
;
A
#
# COMPACT_ATOMS: atom_id res chain seq x y z
N MET A 1 -19.86 2.26 -15.21
CA MET A 1 -18.94 1.44 -14.39
C MET A 1 -19.46 1.46 -12.96
N ASN A 2 -19.68 0.29 -12.33
CA ASN A 2 -20.14 0.22 -10.93
C ASN A 2 -19.15 1.00 -10.03
N ASN A 3 -19.64 1.85 -9.11
CA ASN A 3 -18.80 2.64 -8.20
C ASN A 3 -17.80 1.75 -7.43
N ALA A 4 -18.19 0.52 -7.09
CA ALA A 4 -17.31 -0.47 -6.48
C ALA A 4 -16.10 -0.79 -7.38
N ASN A 5 -16.32 -1.08 -8.67
CA ASN A 5 -15.24 -1.41 -9.61
C ASN A 5 -14.23 -0.27 -9.77
N LYS A 6 -14.71 0.99 -9.75
CA LYS A 6 -13.82 2.16 -9.82
C LYS A 6 -12.92 2.26 -8.57
N ILE A 7 -13.50 2.02 -7.40
CA ILE A 7 -12.77 2.02 -6.13
C ILE A 7 -11.77 0.87 -6.08
N THR A 8 -12.19 -0.34 -6.47
CA THR A 8 -11.29 -1.49 -6.61
C THR A 8 -10.11 -1.14 -7.51
N LEU A 9 -10.34 -0.50 -8.65
CA LEU A 9 -9.26 -0.13 -9.56
C LEU A 9 -8.25 0.81 -8.90
N TYR A 10 -8.70 1.81 -8.13
CA TYR A 10 -7.79 2.67 -7.38
C TYR A 10 -6.98 1.92 -6.31
N TRP A 11 -7.62 1.02 -5.56
CA TRP A 11 -6.92 0.18 -4.58
C TRP A 11 -5.95 -0.79 -5.25
N LEU A 12 -6.33 -1.37 -6.40
CA LEU A 12 -5.45 -2.23 -7.19
C LEU A 12 -4.24 -1.45 -7.71
N THR A 13 -4.44 -0.24 -8.25
CA THR A 13 -3.35 0.64 -8.67
C THR A 13 -2.41 0.96 -7.51
N THR A 14 -2.95 1.20 -6.32
CA THR A 14 -2.14 1.45 -5.11
C THR A 14 -1.35 0.22 -4.70
N THR A 15 -1.97 -0.97 -4.72
CA THR A 15 -1.28 -2.25 -4.47
C THR A 15 -0.14 -2.47 -5.46
N VAL A 16 -0.36 -2.21 -6.75
CA VAL A 16 0.69 -2.30 -7.77
C VAL A 16 1.81 -1.29 -7.51
N GLY A 17 1.46 -0.07 -7.09
CA GLY A 17 2.44 0.93 -6.65
C GLY A 17 3.30 0.46 -5.48
N ALA A 18 2.69 -0.17 -4.47
CA ALA A 18 3.41 -0.76 -3.33
C ALA A 18 4.36 -1.88 -3.76
N VAL A 19 3.96 -2.73 -4.72
CA VAL A 19 4.83 -3.77 -5.29
C VAL A 19 6.01 -3.16 -6.03
N PHE A 20 5.79 -2.12 -6.84
CA PHE A 20 6.89 -1.43 -7.52
C PHE A 20 7.85 -0.77 -6.55
N PHE A 21 7.32 -0.11 -5.51
CA PHE A 21 8.13 0.49 -4.46
C PHE A 21 9.06 -0.54 -3.80
N VAL A 22 8.52 -1.68 -3.33
CA VAL A 22 9.34 -2.71 -2.68
C VAL A 22 10.36 -3.33 -3.65
N THR A 23 9.98 -3.46 -4.93
CA THR A 23 10.86 -4.01 -5.97
C THR A 23 12.05 -3.07 -6.20
N PHE A 24 11.80 -1.77 -6.33
CA PHE A 24 12.87 -0.79 -6.46
C PHE A 24 13.75 -0.73 -5.22
N GLN A 25 13.16 -0.81 -4.04
CA GLN A 25 13.91 -0.87 -2.78
C GLN A 25 14.87 -2.07 -2.75
N LEU A 26 14.41 -3.25 -3.15
CA LEU A 26 15.24 -4.45 -3.28
C LEU A 26 16.38 -4.25 -4.29
N PHE A 27 16.11 -3.65 -5.44
CA PHE A 27 17.15 -3.38 -6.43
C PHE A 27 18.20 -2.39 -5.91
N PHE A 28 17.79 -1.33 -5.20
CA PHE A 28 18.72 -0.38 -4.60
C PHE A 28 19.59 -1.05 -3.53
N TYR A 29 18.99 -1.86 -2.66
CA TYR A 29 19.71 -2.64 -1.66
C TYR A 29 20.75 -3.57 -2.28
N ILE A 30 20.36 -4.36 -3.29
CA ILE A 30 21.28 -5.29 -3.98
C ILE A 30 22.41 -4.52 -4.68
N ASN A 31 22.09 -3.42 -5.36
CA ASN A 31 23.07 -2.60 -6.05
C ASN A 31 24.11 -2.02 -5.07
N ASP A 32 23.67 -1.55 -3.89
CA ASP A 32 24.57 -1.05 -2.87
C ASP A 32 25.43 -2.18 -2.27
N PHE A 33 24.82 -3.33 -1.95
CA PHE A 33 25.51 -4.55 -1.50
C PHE A 33 26.64 -4.96 -2.46
N VAL A 34 26.38 -4.96 -3.77
CA VAL A 34 27.38 -5.27 -4.79
C VAL A 34 28.50 -4.23 -4.83
N LYS A 35 28.17 -2.93 -4.76
CA LYS A 35 29.18 -1.84 -4.77
C LYS A 35 30.14 -1.91 -3.60
N ILE A 36 29.65 -2.25 -2.42
CA ILE A 36 30.46 -2.35 -1.21
C ILE A 36 31.02 -3.77 -0.98
N HIS A 37 31.01 -4.62 -2.02
CA HIS A 37 31.57 -5.98 -2.02
C HIS A 37 31.01 -6.88 -0.89
N GLY A 38 29.73 -6.73 -0.57
CA GLY A 38 29.04 -7.56 0.42
C GLY A 38 29.39 -7.26 1.87
N ALA A 39 29.96 -6.08 2.16
CA ALA A 39 30.21 -5.64 3.54
C ALA A 39 28.93 -5.28 4.33
N THR A 40 27.76 -5.22 3.67
CA THR A 40 26.48 -5.03 4.34
C THR A 40 26.05 -6.30 5.09
N PRO A 41 25.52 -6.20 6.31
CA PRO A 41 25.02 -7.35 7.06
C PRO A 41 23.98 -8.13 6.24
N VAL A 42 24.09 -9.45 6.20
CA VAL A 42 23.12 -10.31 5.53
C VAL A 42 21.78 -10.18 6.23
N ILE A 43 20.74 -9.70 5.52
CA ILE A 43 19.37 -9.75 6.01
C ILE A 43 18.89 -11.20 5.95
N THR A 44 18.93 -11.90 7.08
CA THR A 44 18.32 -13.22 7.22
C THR A 44 16.85 -13.05 7.59
N PHE A 45 15.95 -13.43 6.68
CA PHE A 45 14.52 -13.50 7.00
C PHE A 45 14.26 -14.71 7.89
N GLU A 46 14.35 -14.52 9.21
CA GLU A 46 13.87 -15.52 10.16
C GLU A 46 12.39 -15.84 9.93
N THR A 47 11.96 -17.04 10.31
CA THR A 47 10.59 -17.54 10.07
C THR A 47 9.50 -16.55 10.49
N ASN A 48 9.67 -15.87 11.63
CA ASN A 48 8.71 -14.88 12.12
C ASN A 48 8.63 -13.64 11.21
N VAL A 49 9.77 -13.19 10.68
CA VAL A 49 9.84 -12.06 9.75
C VAL A 49 9.17 -12.43 8.42
N LEU A 50 9.34 -13.68 7.96
CA LEU A 50 8.71 -14.16 6.73
C LEU A 50 7.17 -14.19 6.85
N TRP A 51 6.65 -14.63 8.00
CA TRP A 51 5.21 -14.59 8.28
C TRP A 51 4.67 -13.16 8.32
N MET A 52 5.39 -12.25 8.99
CA MET A 52 5.00 -10.85 9.07
C MET A 52 4.98 -10.21 7.68
N PHE A 53 6.00 -10.45 6.86
CA PHE A 53 6.09 -9.94 5.49
C PHE A 53 4.92 -10.46 4.64
N SER A 54 4.66 -11.78 4.71
CA SER A 54 3.55 -12.41 3.99
C SER A 54 2.19 -11.86 4.41
N ALA A 55 1.97 -11.65 5.72
CA ALA A 55 0.73 -11.08 6.24
C ALA A 55 0.57 -9.61 5.80
N PHE A 56 1.65 -8.82 5.83
CA PHE A 56 1.62 -7.41 5.44
C PHE A 56 1.29 -7.24 3.95
N TYR A 57 2.00 -7.92 3.06
CA TYR A 57 1.73 -7.84 1.62
C TYR A 57 0.43 -8.56 1.23
N GLY A 58 0.08 -9.64 1.91
CA GLY A 58 -1.23 -10.29 1.76
C GLY A 58 -2.40 -9.36 2.11
N SER A 59 -2.23 -8.45 3.07
CA SER A 59 -3.26 -7.47 3.45
C SER A 59 -3.61 -6.51 2.31
N TRP A 60 -2.66 -6.19 1.42
CA TRP A 60 -2.95 -5.39 0.21
C TRP A 60 -3.91 -6.12 -0.74
N ILE A 61 -3.74 -7.43 -0.92
CA ILE A 61 -4.62 -8.26 -1.74
C ILE A 61 -6.01 -8.31 -1.10
N ILE A 62 -6.08 -8.58 0.20
CA ILE A 62 -7.34 -8.61 0.97
C ILE A 62 -8.08 -7.27 0.82
N THR A 63 -7.37 -6.14 0.88
CA THR A 63 -7.96 -4.80 0.69
C THR A 63 -8.63 -4.66 -0.67
N VAL A 64 -7.98 -5.13 -1.75
CA VAL A 64 -8.56 -5.08 -3.12
C VAL A 64 -9.79 -5.99 -3.24
N LEU A 65 -9.74 -7.19 -2.64
CA LEU A 65 -10.86 -8.13 -2.64
C LEU A 65 -12.06 -7.56 -1.87
N LEU A 66 -11.83 -6.95 -0.70
CA LEU A 66 -12.88 -6.28 0.07
C LEU A 66 -13.48 -5.09 -0.70
N ALA A 67 -12.68 -4.37 -1.48
CA ALA A 67 -13.16 -3.28 -2.31
C ALA A 67 -14.16 -3.75 -3.38
N LEU A 68 -13.96 -4.95 -3.94
CA LEU A 68 -14.87 -5.57 -4.92
C LEU A 68 -16.24 -5.90 -4.33
N ILE A 69 -16.32 -6.25 -3.04
CA ILE A 69 -17.60 -6.59 -2.38
C ILE A 69 -18.58 -5.40 -2.44
N GLY A 70 -18.09 -4.16 -2.37
CA GLY A 70 -18.89 -2.96 -2.62
C GLY A 70 -19.97 -2.63 -1.57
N THR A 71 -20.12 -3.44 -0.52
CA THR A 71 -21.02 -3.17 0.62
C THR A 71 -20.48 -2.03 1.48
N ARG A 72 -21.37 -1.34 2.22
CA ARG A 72 -20.97 -0.20 3.06
C ARG A 72 -19.94 -0.60 4.13
N THR A 73 -20.15 -1.74 4.79
CA THR A 73 -19.24 -2.26 5.81
C THR A 73 -17.88 -2.61 5.22
N ALA A 74 -17.84 -3.31 4.08
CA ALA A 74 -16.59 -3.63 3.41
C ALA A 74 -15.82 -2.38 2.99
N GLN A 75 -16.50 -1.34 2.50
CA GLN A 75 -15.88 -0.07 2.12
C GLN A 75 -15.26 0.66 3.33
N TRP A 76 -15.88 0.61 4.51
CA TRP A 76 -15.26 1.12 5.74
C TRP A 76 -14.02 0.32 6.15
N ILE A 77 -14.08 -1.01 6.07
CA ILE A 77 -12.92 -1.86 6.37
C ILE A 77 -11.77 -1.56 5.40
N VAL A 78 -12.06 -1.44 4.10
CA VAL A 78 -11.10 -1.07 3.06
C VAL A 78 -10.48 0.29 3.35
N LEU A 79 -11.29 1.27 3.74
CA LEU A 79 -10.79 2.61 4.06
C LEU A 79 -9.80 2.54 5.23
N THR A 80 -10.15 1.88 6.33
CA THR A 80 -9.29 1.79 7.52
C THR A 80 -8.04 0.98 7.24
N LEU A 81 -8.18 -0.25 6.72
CA LEU A 81 -7.06 -1.15 6.46
C LEU A 81 -6.14 -0.58 5.38
N GLY A 82 -6.71 -0.13 4.26
CA GLY A 82 -5.95 0.42 3.15
C GLY A 82 -5.23 1.72 3.51
N SER A 83 -5.85 2.61 4.29
CA SER A 83 -5.18 3.83 4.78
C SER A 83 -4.01 3.47 5.69
N LEU A 84 -4.19 2.50 6.59
CA LEU A 84 -3.13 2.02 7.47
C LEU A 84 -1.95 1.47 6.66
N LEU A 85 -2.23 0.65 5.64
CA LEU A 85 -1.20 0.09 4.76
C LEU A 85 -0.43 1.19 4.00
N VAL A 86 -1.13 2.18 3.44
CA VAL A 86 -0.49 3.33 2.77
C VAL A 86 0.42 4.09 3.73
N VAL A 87 -0.04 4.37 4.95
CA VAL A 87 0.76 5.09 5.96
C VAL A 87 1.99 4.27 6.36
N LEU A 88 1.83 2.98 6.67
CA LEU A 88 2.94 2.13 7.09
C LEU A 88 3.99 1.98 5.98
N THR A 89 3.57 1.75 4.74
CA THR A 89 4.50 1.65 3.60
C THR A 89 5.20 2.98 3.32
N THR A 90 4.48 4.10 3.44
CA THR A 90 5.08 5.44 3.26
C THR A 90 6.10 5.74 4.35
N LEU A 91 5.78 5.49 5.62
CA LEU A 91 6.69 5.69 6.74
C LEU A 91 7.92 4.79 6.64
N GLY A 92 7.74 3.52 6.24
CA GLY A 92 8.85 2.61 5.94
C GLY A 92 9.78 3.19 4.89
N GLY A 93 9.23 3.62 3.74
CA GLY A 93 10.04 4.23 2.69
C GLY A 93 10.72 5.55 3.07
N ILE A 94 10.13 6.36 3.94
CA ILE A 94 10.79 7.56 4.49
C ILE A 94 11.95 7.15 5.40
N ALA A 95 11.75 6.19 6.30
CA ALA A 95 12.80 5.70 7.19
C ALA A 95 13.97 5.10 6.39
N ASP A 96 13.67 4.27 5.40
CA ASP A 96 14.66 3.70 4.49
C ASP A 96 15.33 4.77 3.64
N GLY A 97 14.60 5.81 3.22
CA GLY A 97 15.18 6.93 2.48
C GLY A 97 16.09 7.84 3.32
N LEU A 98 15.84 7.96 4.63
CA LEU A 98 16.75 8.63 5.56
C LEU A 98 18.04 7.82 5.78
N ARG A 99 17.97 6.48 5.71
CA ARG A 99 19.11 5.59 5.92
C ARG A 99 19.95 5.39 4.65
N ASP A 100 19.29 5.06 3.55
CA ASP A 100 19.91 4.52 2.33
C ASP A 100 19.81 5.51 1.14
N GLY A 101 19.05 6.60 1.30
CA GLY A 101 19.06 7.74 0.39
C GLY A 101 17.68 8.22 -0.06
N TRP A 102 17.55 9.53 -0.25
CA TRP A 102 16.28 10.24 -0.49
C TRP A 102 15.46 9.71 -1.68
N HIS A 103 16.10 9.07 -2.65
CA HIS A 103 15.42 8.46 -3.80
C HIS A 103 14.43 7.36 -3.39
N ILE A 104 14.66 6.65 -2.28
CA ILE A 104 13.74 5.63 -1.75
C ILE A 104 12.50 6.29 -1.13
N ALA A 105 12.69 7.36 -0.36
CA ALA A 105 11.57 8.13 0.18
C ALA A 105 10.70 8.72 -0.96
N PHE A 106 11.36 9.21 -2.02
CA PHE A 106 10.67 9.75 -3.19
C PHE A 106 9.81 8.69 -3.91
N THR A 107 10.33 7.48 -4.14
CA THR A 107 9.55 6.41 -4.78
C THR A 107 8.39 5.95 -3.89
N ALA A 108 8.56 5.91 -2.58
CA ALA A 108 7.47 5.59 -1.65
C ALA A 108 6.31 6.61 -1.76
N ILE A 109 6.64 7.90 -1.75
CA ILE A 109 5.66 8.97 -1.86
C ILE A 109 4.94 8.92 -3.21
N LEU A 110 5.70 8.77 -4.30
CA LEU A 110 5.16 8.81 -5.65
C LEU A 110 4.30 7.59 -5.98
N PHE A 111 4.75 6.39 -5.64
CA PHE A 111 4.05 5.15 -6.03
C PHE A 111 3.00 4.71 -5.02
N VAL A 112 3.13 5.04 -3.74
CA VAL A 112 2.23 4.52 -2.69
C VAL A 112 1.34 5.62 -2.14
N THR A 113 1.92 6.73 -1.66
CA THR A 113 1.13 7.81 -1.06
C THR A 113 0.20 8.45 -2.07
N LEU A 114 0.70 8.80 -3.26
CA LEU A 114 -0.09 9.48 -4.28
C LEU A 114 -1.30 8.63 -4.72
N SER A 115 -1.07 7.40 -5.15
CA SER A 115 -2.16 6.50 -5.55
C SER A 115 -3.08 6.17 -4.39
N GLY A 116 -2.52 6.00 -3.18
CA GLY A 116 -3.27 5.73 -1.95
C GLY A 116 -4.23 6.86 -1.60
N LEU A 117 -3.81 8.13 -1.72
CA LEU A 117 -4.67 9.28 -1.49
C LEU A 117 -5.87 9.31 -2.44
N PHE A 118 -5.67 8.96 -3.72
CA PHE A 118 -6.78 8.83 -4.67
C PHE A 118 -7.74 7.71 -4.28
N ALA A 119 -7.22 6.55 -3.87
CA ALA A 119 -8.04 5.42 -3.43
C ALA A 119 -8.86 5.77 -2.17
N ILE A 120 -8.22 6.35 -1.16
CA ILE A 120 -8.84 6.80 0.09
C ILE A 120 -9.95 7.83 -0.20
N SER A 121 -9.64 8.86 -1.00
CA SER A 121 -10.59 9.91 -1.34
C SER A 121 -11.80 9.36 -2.10
N ALA A 122 -11.58 8.45 -3.05
CA ALA A 122 -12.66 7.80 -3.80
C ALA A 122 -13.54 6.92 -2.91
N THR A 123 -12.93 6.12 -2.03
CA THR A 123 -13.66 5.27 -1.06
C THR A 123 -14.49 6.12 -0.10
N TRP A 124 -13.90 7.17 0.48
CA TRP A 124 -14.58 8.09 1.39
C TRP A 124 -15.80 8.75 0.74
N ARG A 125 -15.62 9.30 -0.47
CA ARG A 125 -16.72 9.93 -1.23
C ARG A 125 -17.86 8.95 -1.51
N ASN A 126 -17.54 7.71 -1.86
CA ASN A 126 -18.55 6.69 -2.12
C ASN A 126 -19.32 6.28 -0.87
N ILE A 127 -18.65 6.17 0.28
CA ILE A 127 -19.31 5.92 1.57
C ILE A 127 -20.26 7.06 1.91
N LYS A 128 -19.81 8.31 1.77
CA LYS A 128 -20.63 9.51 2.04
C LYS A 128 -21.87 9.57 1.15
N ASN A 129 -21.70 9.39 -0.16
CA ASN A 129 -22.80 9.44 -1.12
C ASN A 129 -23.84 8.31 -0.92
N LYS A 130 -23.41 7.12 -0.47
CA LYS A 130 -24.34 6.05 -0.05
C LYS A 130 -25.02 6.32 1.29
N GLY A 131 -24.47 7.21 2.12
CA GLY A 131 -25.08 7.65 3.36
C GLY A 131 -26.27 8.56 3.16
N ASP A 132 -26.18 9.49 2.20
CA ASP A 132 -27.24 10.47 1.94
C ASP A 132 -28.50 9.83 1.33
N ASN A 133 -28.36 8.73 0.59
CA ASN A 133 -29.48 8.01 -0.03
C ASN A 133 -30.29 7.13 0.93
N HIS A 134 -29.83 6.90 2.17
CA HIS A 134 -30.53 6.08 3.17
C HIS A 134 -31.47 6.89 4.08
N VAL A 135 -31.61 8.21 3.85
CA VAL A 135 -32.56 9.06 4.58
C VAL A 135 -33.97 9.00 3.97
N ASN A 136 -34.16 8.26 2.87
CA ASN A 136 -35.46 8.07 2.19
C ASN A 136 -35.78 6.59 1.92
N GLU A 137 -35.55 5.70 2.89
CA GLU A 137 -36.21 4.39 2.97
C GLU A 137 -36.68 4.10 4.39
#